data_AF-A0A2V2CD34-F1
#
_entry.id   AF-A0A2V2CD34-F1
#
_cell.length_a   1.000
_cell.length_b   1.000
_cell.length_c   1.000
_cell.angle_alpha   90.00
_cell.angle_beta   90.00
_cell.angle_gamma   90.00
#
_symmetry.space_group_name_H-M   'P 1'
#
loop_
_entity.id
_entity.type
_entity.pdbx_description
1 polymer ?
#
loop_
_entity_poly.entity_id
_entity_poly.type
_entity_poly.pdbx_seq_one_letter_code
_entity_poly.pdbx_strand_id
1 'polypeptide(L)'
;MSEKNREDKMAYCVKCGAYVPDGHRRCLACGYDEAAANEKKETKKGGGAEYAFGKASFKEELERQRRVQQERSRRWAEQEAERRRQGRGPGENNGAKNDSGDFGEFHAEPNRLLSALSYLSVLFILPFLLCPNDPFARFHANQGAVLFGFGVLADVVGKIIPIGWVLTLFRLYCIYKGMSSALAGRREPLPYIGRFGMM
;
A
#
# COMPACT_ATOMS: atom_id res chain seq x y z
N MET A 1 60.54 60.19 -5.36
CA MET A 1 61.02 58.81 -5.47
C MET A 1 60.04 57.94 -4.72
N SER A 2 59.11 57.32 -5.44
CA SER A 2 57.96 56.60 -4.88
C SER A 2 58.21 55.11 -5.00
N GLU A 3 58.66 54.47 -3.93
CA GLU A 3 58.76 53.01 -3.85
C GLU A 3 58.21 52.49 -2.52
N LYS A 4 57.34 51.48 -2.67
CA LYS A 4 56.95 50.45 -1.71
C LYS A 4 56.16 50.88 -0.46
N ASN A 5 54.84 50.80 -0.59
CA ASN A 5 54.11 49.80 0.20
C ASN A 5 52.87 49.32 -0.57
N ARG A 6 53.08 48.31 -1.42
CA ARG A 6 52.01 47.54 -2.05
C ARG A 6 51.45 46.64 -0.94
N GLU A 7 50.33 47.03 -0.35
CA GLU A 7 49.58 46.12 0.51
C GLU A 7 49.07 44.97 -0.35
N ASP A 8 49.86 43.89 -0.44
CA ASP A 8 49.45 42.61 -1.02
C ASP A 8 48.36 42.02 -0.12
N LYS A 9 47.09 42.39 -0.39
CA LYS A 9 45.93 41.84 0.29
C LYS A 9 45.68 40.44 -0.24
N MET A 10 46.25 39.47 0.46
CA MET A 10 46.04 38.05 0.22
C MET A 10 44.53 37.72 0.23
N ALA A 11 43.91 37.62 -0.94
CA ALA A 11 42.47 37.36 -1.07
C ALA A 11 42.19 35.86 -1.18
N TYR A 12 41.10 35.39 -0.57
CA TYR A 12 40.66 33.99 -0.65
C TYR A 12 39.29 33.92 -1.34
N CYS A 13 39.08 32.90 -2.16
CA CYS A 13 37.83 32.71 -2.89
C CYS A 13 36.69 32.36 -1.93
N VAL A 14 35.59 33.11 -1.96
CA VAL A 14 34.41 32.85 -1.10
C VAL A 14 33.69 31.53 -1.41
N LYS A 15 33.93 30.93 -2.57
CA LYS A 15 33.24 29.70 -3.00
C LYS A 15 33.97 28.42 -2.60
N CYS A 16 35.30 28.41 -2.68
CA CYS A 16 36.10 27.21 -2.39
C CYS A 16 37.22 27.43 -1.37
N GLY A 17 37.42 28.66 -0.89
CA GLY A 17 38.44 28.99 0.11
C GLY A 17 39.87 29.02 -0.44
N ALA A 18 40.09 28.75 -1.73
CA ALA A 18 41.44 28.78 -2.31
C ALA A 18 42.01 30.20 -2.32
N TYR A 19 43.32 30.31 -2.10
CA TYR A 19 44.06 31.56 -2.24
C TYR A 19 43.99 32.08 -3.69
N VAL A 20 43.62 33.34 -3.86
CA VAL A 20 43.54 34.03 -5.16
C VAL A 20 44.65 35.07 -5.21
N PRO A 21 45.69 34.87 -6.04
CA PRO A 21 46.78 35.82 -6.14
C PRO A 21 46.33 37.14 -6.79
N ASP A 22 46.95 38.24 -6.36
CA ASP A 22 46.64 39.60 -6.81
C ASP A 22 46.70 39.71 -8.35
N GLY A 23 45.64 40.29 -8.93
CA GLY A 23 45.53 40.52 -10.38
C GLY A 23 44.65 39.53 -11.15
N HIS A 24 44.15 38.45 -10.51
CA HIS A 24 43.20 37.53 -11.13
C HIS A 24 41.75 37.86 -10.73
N ARG A 25 40.88 38.15 -11.73
CA ARG A 25 39.44 38.42 -11.52
C ARG A 25 38.59 37.17 -11.25
N ARG A 26 39.10 35.99 -11.61
CA ARG A 26 38.45 34.69 -11.42
C ARG A 26 39.35 33.75 -10.63
N CYS A 27 38.76 32.95 -9.76
CA CYS A 27 39.46 31.92 -9.01
C CYS A 27 40.04 30.87 -9.97
N LEU A 28 41.35 30.65 -9.91
CA LEU A 28 42.03 29.65 -10.76
C LEU A 28 41.73 28.20 -10.33
N ALA A 29 41.40 27.97 -9.06
CA ALA A 29 41.13 26.64 -8.53
C ALA A 29 39.74 26.10 -8.91
N CYS A 30 38.71 26.95 -8.89
CA CYS A 30 37.32 26.53 -9.15
C CYS A 30 36.61 27.30 -10.26
N GLY A 31 37.27 28.29 -10.87
CA GLY A 31 36.73 29.10 -11.96
C GLY A 31 35.71 30.16 -11.54
N TYR A 32 35.50 30.40 -10.23
CA TYR A 32 34.50 31.36 -9.73
C TYR A 32 34.92 32.82 -9.97
N ASP A 33 34.04 33.60 -10.59
CA ASP A 33 34.23 35.03 -10.86
C ASP A 33 33.21 35.85 -10.07
N GLU A 34 33.69 36.67 -9.14
CA GLU A 34 32.85 37.48 -8.25
C GLU A 34 32.22 38.68 -8.96
N ALA A 35 32.91 39.24 -9.96
CA ALA A 35 32.41 40.38 -10.71
C ALA A 35 31.25 39.97 -11.62
N ALA A 36 31.40 38.85 -12.35
CA ALA A 36 30.34 38.30 -13.19
C ALA A 36 29.12 37.81 -12.37
N ALA A 37 29.34 37.34 -11.14
CA ALA A 37 28.25 36.93 -10.25
C ALA A 37 27.42 38.10 -9.75
N ASN A 38 28.02 39.28 -9.55
CA ASN A 38 27.32 40.47 -9.10
C ASN A 38 26.56 41.18 -10.23
N GLU A 39 27.07 41.19 -11.47
CA GLU A 39 26.34 41.74 -12.64
C GLU A 39 25.02 41.00 -12.92
N LYS A 40 24.97 39.67 -12.70
CA LYS A 40 23.73 38.87 -12.85
C LYS A 40 22.67 39.16 -11.79
N LYS A 41 23.03 39.82 -10.67
CA LYS A 41 22.06 40.20 -9.62
C LYS A 41 21.33 41.49 -9.96
N GLU A 42 21.94 42.41 -10.70
CA GLU A 42 21.32 43.70 -11.04
C GLU A 42 20.26 43.58 -12.15
N THR A 43 20.42 42.64 -13.08
CA THR A 43 19.47 42.40 -14.20
C THR A 43 18.12 41.80 -13.78
N LYS A 44 17.95 41.36 -12.52
CA LYS A 44 16.70 40.74 -12.02
C LYS A 44 15.73 41.71 -11.31
N LYS A 45 15.92 43.03 -11.40
CA LYS A 45 15.07 44.03 -10.71
C LYS A 45 13.85 44.54 -11.50
N GLY A 46 13.55 44.01 -12.69
CA GLY A 46 12.54 44.57 -13.62
C GLY A 46 11.22 43.81 -13.80
N GLY A 47 10.65 43.15 -12.78
CA GLY A 47 9.43 42.33 -12.96
C GLY A 47 8.42 42.36 -11.82
N GLY A 48 8.40 43.44 -11.02
CA GLY A 48 7.89 43.47 -9.64
C GLY A 48 6.39 43.18 -9.39
N ALA A 49 5.49 43.56 -10.29
CA ALA A 49 4.06 43.49 -10.03
C ALA A 49 3.41 42.17 -10.50
N GLU A 50 3.77 41.70 -11.69
CA GLU A 50 3.21 40.47 -12.29
C GLU A 50 3.69 39.21 -11.55
N TYR A 51 4.95 39.19 -11.08
CA TYR A 51 5.48 38.09 -10.26
C TYR A 51 4.82 37.99 -8.88
N ALA A 52 4.37 39.13 -8.31
CA ALA A 52 3.80 39.17 -6.97
C ALA A 52 2.35 38.67 -6.94
N PHE A 53 1.54 39.02 -7.94
CA PHE A 53 0.15 38.57 -8.06
C PHE A 53 0.06 37.05 -8.26
N GLY A 54 0.86 36.47 -9.17
CA GLY A 54 0.91 35.02 -9.38
C GLY A 54 1.39 34.24 -8.15
N LYS A 55 2.29 34.82 -7.34
CA LYS A 55 2.76 34.20 -6.09
C LYS A 55 1.70 34.21 -4.99
N ALA A 56 0.86 35.24 -4.92
CA ALA A 56 -0.26 35.31 -3.97
C ALA A 56 -1.32 34.25 -4.27
N SER A 57 -1.80 34.19 -5.52
CA SER A 57 -2.81 33.19 -5.94
C SER A 57 -2.29 31.75 -5.84
N PHE A 58 -1.02 31.51 -6.17
CA PHE A 58 -0.40 30.19 -6.00
C PHE A 58 -0.21 29.81 -4.53
N LYS A 59 0.12 30.77 -3.66
CA LYS A 59 0.25 30.52 -2.21
C LYS A 59 -1.11 30.20 -1.59
N GLU A 60 -2.17 30.92 -1.96
CA GLU A 60 -3.54 30.64 -1.53
C GLU A 60 -4.00 29.26 -2.00
N GLU A 61 -3.72 28.89 -3.25
CA GLU A 61 -4.06 27.57 -3.79
C GLU A 61 -3.27 26.45 -3.09
N LEU A 62 -1.97 26.67 -2.81
CA LEU A 62 -1.16 25.72 -2.06
C LEU A 62 -1.64 25.56 -0.61
N GLU A 63 -2.05 26.65 0.04
CA GLU A 63 -2.67 26.61 1.37
C GLU A 63 -4.02 25.88 1.35
N ARG A 64 -4.83 26.10 0.31
CA ARG A 64 -6.08 25.36 0.09
C ARG A 64 -5.83 23.87 -0.08
N GLN A 65 -4.84 23.48 -0.90
CA GLN A 65 -4.46 22.08 -1.08
C GLN A 65 -3.95 21.45 0.22
N ARG A 66 -3.13 22.17 1.02
CA ARG A 66 -2.69 21.72 2.34
C ARG A 66 -3.85 21.51 3.30
N ARG A 67 -4.84 22.41 3.32
CA ARG A 67 -6.05 22.25 4.15
C ARG A 67 -6.87 21.03 3.73
N VAL A 68 -7.11 20.85 2.44
CA VAL A 68 -7.82 19.66 1.91
C VAL A 68 -7.06 18.37 2.25
N GLN A 69 -5.73 18.38 2.15
CA GLN A 69 -4.90 17.24 2.52
C GLN A 69 -4.97 16.95 4.03
N GLN A 70 -4.93 17.98 4.88
CA GLN A 70 -5.07 17.86 6.33
C GLN A 70 -6.47 17.34 6.72
N GLU A 71 -7.53 17.83 6.10
CA GLU A 71 -8.90 17.34 6.33
C GLU A 71 -9.06 15.88 5.91
N ARG A 72 -8.50 15.49 4.77
CA ARG A 72 -8.51 14.10 4.30
C ARG A 72 -7.77 13.18 5.27
N SER A 73 -6.60 13.62 5.76
CA SER A 73 -5.82 12.89 6.76
C SER A 73 -6.59 12.76 8.09
N ARG A 74 -7.25 13.83 8.54
CA ARG A 74 -8.09 13.83 9.74
C ARG A 74 -9.27 12.86 9.62
N ARG A 75 -10.01 12.89 8.51
CA ARG A 75 -11.15 11.98 8.27
C ARG A 75 -10.72 10.52 8.24
N TRP A 76 -9.58 10.21 7.64
CA TRP A 76 -9.02 8.85 7.66
C TRP A 76 -8.66 8.41 9.09
N ALA A 77 -8.04 9.29 9.88
CA ALA A 77 -7.69 8.99 11.27
C ALA A 77 -8.94 8.79 12.16
N GLU A 78 -10.00 9.58 11.96
CA GLU A 78 -11.28 9.42 12.66
C GLU A 78 -11.96 8.08 12.31
N GLN A 79 -12.02 7.72 11.02
CA GLN A 79 -12.57 6.43 10.58
C GLN A 79 -11.78 5.25 11.16
N GLU A 80 -10.45 5.32 11.15
CA GLU A 80 -9.62 4.24 11.69
C GLU A 80 -9.70 4.16 13.23
N ALA A 81 -9.85 5.29 13.92
CA ALA A 81 -10.12 5.30 15.36
C ALA A 81 -11.50 4.70 15.68
N GLU A 82 -12.50 4.97 14.85
CA GLU A 82 -13.84 4.38 14.97
C GLU A 82 -13.84 2.89 14.67
N ARG A 83 -13.12 2.43 13.64
CA ARG A 83 -12.87 1.00 13.39
C ARG A 83 -12.20 0.33 14.58
N ARG A 84 -11.23 0.98 15.23
CA ARG A 84 -10.60 0.47 16.47
C ARG A 84 -11.56 0.45 17.67
N ARG A 85 -12.51 1.40 17.76
CA ARG A 85 -13.55 1.39 18.80
C ARG A 85 -14.57 0.28 18.55
N GLN A 86 -15.03 0.11 17.32
CA GLN A 86 -15.95 -0.96 16.92
C GLN A 86 -15.29 -2.35 17.02
N GLY A 87 -13.99 -2.45 16.74
CA GLY A 87 -13.20 -3.67 16.93
C GLY A 87 -12.84 -3.98 18.40
N ARG A 88 -13.13 -3.06 19.34
CA ARG A 88 -12.96 -3.29 20.78
C ARG A 88 -14.34 -3.45 21.44
N GLY A 89 -14.94 -4.62 21.27
CA GLY A 89 -16.00 -5.09 22.15
C GLY A 89 -15.53 -5.20 23.61
N PRO A 90 -16.46 -5.23 24.59
CA PRO A 90 -16.11 -5.16 25.99
C PRO A 90 -15.47 -6.47 26.48
N GLY A 91 -14.18 -6.41 26.78
CA GLY A 91 -13.49 -7.28 27.72
C GLY A 91 -13.00 -8.62 27.18
N GLU A 92 -11.68 -8.76 27.04
CA GLU A 92 -11.06 -10.08 27.12
C GLU A 92 -9.81 -10.00 28.00
N ASN A 93 -10.05 -10.21 29.30
CA ASN A 93 -9.03 -10.53 30.30
C ASN A 93 -9.12 -12.05 30.53
N ASN A 94 -8.03 -12.75 30.18
CA ASN A 94 -7.56 -14.05 30.65
C ASN A 94 -8.53 -15.04 31.31
N GLY A 95 -8.68 -16.21 30.66
CA GLY A 95 -8.52 -17.54 31.28
C GLY A 95 -9.55 -17.99 32.32
N ALA A 96 -10.44 -18.89 31.93
CA ALA A 96 -10.85 -20.06 32.72
C ALA A 96 -11.68 -21.00 31.85
N LYS A 97 -11.40 -22.30 31.99
CA LYS A 97 -12.07 -23.45 31.39
C LYS A 97 -13.58 -23.44 31.70
N ASN A 98 -14.38 -24.15 30.90
CA ASN A 98 -15.30 -25.21 31.35
C ASN A 98 -15.89 -25.99 30.17
N ASP A 99 -15.83 -27.33 30.31
CA ASP A 99 -16.42 -28.37 29.47
C ASP A 99 -17.96 -28.38 29.53
N SER A 100 -18.58 -28.44 28.36
CA SER A 100 -19.88 -29.09 28.15
C SER A 100 -20.03 -29.36 26.65
N GLY A 101 -19.88 -30.64 26.28
CA GLY A 101 -19.57 -31.05 24.91
C GLY A 101 -20.66 -30.75 23.88
N ASP A 102 -20.24 -30.29 22.70
CA ASP A 102 -21.01 -30.42 21.47
C ASP A 102 -20.09 -30.09 20.26
N PHE A 103 -20.13 -30.90 19.21
CA PHE A 103 -19.38 -30.81 17.95
C PHE A 103 -18.12 -29.93 17.87
N GLY A 104 -16.95 -30.52 18.19
CA GLY A 104 -15.65 -30.19 17.58
C GLY A 104 -15.36 -28.71 17.36
N GLU A 105 -15.27 -27.94 18.45
CA GLU A 105 -14.93 -26.53 18.44
C GLU A 105 -13.46 -26.34 18.03
N PHE A 106 -13.24 -26.32 16.71
CA PHE A 106 -12.03 -25.74 16.14
C PHE A 106 -12.08 -24.26 16.54
N HIS A 107 -11.22 -23.83 17.48
CA HIS A 107 -11.01 -22.43 17.86
C HIS A 107 -10.48 -21.59 16.68
N ALA A 108 -11.23 -21.54 15.58
CA ALA A 108 -11.07 -20.60 14.50
C ALA A 108 -12.28 -19.70 14.51
N GLU A 109 -12.03 -18.40 14.36
CA GLU A 109 -13.03 -17.38 14.03
C GLU A 109 -14.18 -17.98 13.20
N PRO A 110 -15.46 -17.76 13.55
CA PRO A 110 -16.60 -18.39 12.89
C PRO A 110 -16.58 -18.17 11.37
N ASN A 111 -16.10 -17.00 10.93
CA ASN A 111 -15.94 -16.67 9.52
C ASN A 111 -14.91 -17.56 8.79
N ARG A 112 -13.85 -18.02 9.46
CA ARG A 112 -12.83 -18.92 8.90
C ARG A 112 -13.36 -20.34 8.76
N LEU A 113 -14.09 -20.83 9.76
CA LEU A 113 -14.72 -22.14 9.70
C LEU A 113 -15.78 -22.17 8.58
N LEU A 114 -16.65 -21.16 8.52
CA LEU A 114 -17.62 -21.00 7.43
C LEU A 114 -16.94 -20.92 6.06
N SER A 115 -15.83 -20.18 5.96
CA SER A 115 -15.02 -20.12 4.74
C SER A 115 -14.42 -21.48 4.35
N ALA A 116 -13.97 -22.29 5.31
CA ALA A 116 -13.44 -23.63 5.04
C ALA A 116 -14.54 -24.59 4.59
N LEU A 117 -15.70 -24.54 5.25
CA LEU A 117 -16.89 -25.33 4.90
C LEU A 117 -17.38 -25.03 3.48
N SER A 118 -17.12 -23.83 2.96
CA SER A 118 -17.51 -23.44 1.59
C SER A 118 -16.92 -24.32 0.49
N TYR A 119 -15.82 -25.04 0.75
CA TYR A 119 -15.22 -25.99 -0.20
C TYR A 119 -15.91 -27.35 -0.23
N LEU A 120 -16.81 -27.64 0.72
CA LEU A 120 -17.60 -28.87 0.75
C LEU A 120 -18.86 -28.69 -0.10
N SER A 121 -18.70 -28.81 -1.42
CA SER A 121 -19.81 -28.86 -2.38
C SER A 121 -20.83 -27.73 -2.16
N VAL A 122 -22.11 -28.03 -1.87
CA VAL A 122 -23.20 -27.05 -1.74
C VAL A 122 -23.03 -26.06 -0.58
N LEU A 123 -22.14 -26.35 0.38
CA LEU A 123 -21.89 -25.50 1.54
C LEU A 123 -21.23 -24.16 1.17
N PHE A 124 -20.82 -23.96 -0.10
CA PHE A 124 -20.38 -22.66 -0.61
C PHE A 124 -21.41 -21.54 -0.44
N ILE A 125 -22.70 -21.88 -0.25
CA ILE A 125 -23.78 -20.92 -0.04
C ILE A 125 -23.75 -20.33 1.38
N LEU A 126 -23.25 -21.08 2.37
CA LEU A 126 -23.27 -20.64 3.78
C LEU A 126 -22.60 -19.29 4.03
N PRO A 127 -21.39 -19.01 3.51
CA PRO A 127 -20.76 -17.72 3.76
C PRO A 127 -21.46 -16.55 3.06
N PHE A 128 -22.22 -16.79 1.98
CA PHE A 128 -23.04 -15.75 1.36
C PHE A 128 -24.26 -15.38 2.22
N LEU A 129 -24.80 -16.33 2.99
CA LEU A 129 -25.97 -16.11 3.84
C LEU A 129 -25.58 -15.56 5.22
N LEU A 130 -24.55 -16.15 5.84
CA LEU A 130 -24.17 -15.87 7.22
C LEU A 130 -23.14 -14.74 7.34
N CYS A 131 -22.30 -14.53 6.32
CA CYS A 131 -21.24 -13.54 6.32
C CYS A 131 -21.20 -12.69 5.02
N PRO A 132 -22.33 -12.13 4.54
CA PRO A 132 -22.38 -11.42 3.25
C PRO A 132 -21.47 -10.19 3.17
N ASN A 133 -21.11 -9.60 4.31
CA ASN A 133 -20.27 -8.41 4.38
C ASN A 133 -18.77 -8.72 4.51
N ASP A 134 -18.37 -9.99 4.67
CA ASP A 134 -16.97 -10.37 4.84
C ASP A 134 -16.31 -10.70 3.49
N PRO A 135 -15.34 -9.89 3.00
CA PRO A 135 -14.63 -10.17 1.77
C PRO A 135 -13.79 -11.45 1.81
N PHE A 136 -13.37 -11.91 3.00
CA PHE A 136 -12.66 -13.20 3.15
C PHE A 136 -13.60 -14.38 2.93
N ALA A 137 -14.75 -14.35 3.60
CA ALA A 137 -15.80 -15.35 3.45
C ALA A 137 -16.28 -15.47 2.00
N ARG A 138 -16.50 -14.33 1.33
CA ARG A 138 -16.91 -14.29 -0.09
C ARG A 138 -15.84 -14.83 -1.03
N PHE A 139 -14.56 -14.57 -0.77
CA PHE A 139 -13.48 -15.10 -1.58
C PHE A 139 -13.45 -16.64 -1.57
N HIS A 140 -13.55 -17.25 -0.39
CA HIS A 140 -13.59 -18.71 -0.26
C HIS A 140 -14.90 -19.30 -0.81
N ALA A 141 -16.04 -18.63 -0.57
CA ALA A 141 -17.33 -19.03 -1.13
C ALA A 141 -17.36 -19.01 -2.67
N ASN A 142 -16.82 -17.97 -3.30
CA ASN A 142 -16.69 -17.91 -4.75
C ASN A 142 -15.81 -19.05 -5.28
N GLN A 143 -14.68 -19.34 -4.63
CA GLN A 143 -13.83 -20.46 -5.03
C GLN A 143 -14.51 -21.82 -4.83
N GLY A 144 -15.26 -22.00 -3.74
CA GLY A 144 -16.09 -23.17 -3.48
C GLY A 144 -17.16 -23.38 -4.55
N ALA A 145 -17.82 -22.30 -4.99
CA ALA A 145 -18.83 -22.32 -6.04
C ALA A 145 -18.24 -22.78 -7.40
N VAL A 146 -17.07 -22.27 -7.77
CA VAL A 146 -16.36 -22.70 -8.98
C VAL A 146 -15.97 -24.17 -8.88
N LEU A 147 -15.47 -24.61 -7.72
CA LEU A 147 -15.08 -25.99 -7.49
C LEU A 147 -16.28 -26.95 -7.53
N PHE A 148 -17.44 -26.51 -7.03
CA PHE A 148 -18.69 -27.24 -7.15
C PHE A 148 -19.12 -27.38 -8.62
N GLY A 149 -19.11 -26.29 -9.40
CA GLY A 149 -19.41 -26.32 -10.83
C GLY A 149 -18.47 -27.22 -11.63
N PHE A 150 -17.16 -27.15 -11.34
CA PHE A 150 -16.17 -28.08 -11.89
C PHE A 150 -16.49 -29.54 -11.53
N GLY A 151 -16.87 -29.82 -10.29
CA GLY A 151 -17.27 -31.15 -9.83
C GLY A 151 -18.44 -31.72 -10.63
N VAL A 152 -19.51 -30.94 -10.80
CA VAL A 152 -20.68 -31.36 -11.60
C VAL A 152 -20.29 -31.66 -13.04
N LEU A 153 -19.47 -30.81 -13.65
CA LEU A 153 -19.00 -31.04 -15.03
C LEU A 153 -18.11 -32.28 -15.14
N ALA A 154 -17.19 -32.47 -14.19
CA ALA A 154 -16.30 -33.62 -14.13
C ALA A 154 -17.07 -34.93 -13.95
N ASP A 155 -18.13 -34.94 -13.14
CA ASP A 155 -18.98 -36.12 -12.92
C ASP A 155 -19.77 -36.51 -14.19
N VAL A 156 -20.16 -35.54 -15.02
CA VAL A 156 -20.79 -35.80 -16.32
C VAL A 156 -19.77 -36.34 -17.33
N VAL A 157 -18.60 -35.70 -17.46
CA VAL A 157 -17.54 -36.11 -18.39
C VAL A 157 -16.96 -37.48 -18.02
N GLY A 158 -16.80 -37.75 -16.73
CA GLY A 158 -16.28 -39.02 -16.20
C GLY A 158 -17.16 -40.24 -16.51
N LYS A 159 -18.44 -40.04 -16.87
CA LYS A 159 -19.32 -41.13 -17.34
C LYS A 159 -19.03 -41.55 -18.79
N ILE A 160 -18.45 -40.64 -19.58
CA ILE A 160 -18.15 -40.85 -21.01
C ILE A 160 -16.70 -41.29 -21.19
N ILE A 161 -15.78 -40.75 -20.39
CA ILE A 161 -14.34 -40.98 -20.50
C ILE A 161 -13.83 -41.69 -19.23
N PRO A 162 -13.07 -42.80 -19.34
CA PRO A 162 -12.58 -43.57 -18.18
C PRO A 162 -11.47 -42.88 -17.35
N ILE A 163 -11.33 -41.55 -17.47
CA ILE A 163 -10.35 -40.72 -16.75
C ILE A 163 -11.00 -39.98 -15.55
N GLY A 164 -12.29 -40.21 -15.29
CA GLY A 164 -13.04 -39.54 -14.20
C GLY A 164 -12.39 -39.65 -12.81
N TRP A 165 -11.66 -40.72 -12.54
CA TRP A 165 -10.91 -40.89 -11.29
C TRP A 165 -9.79 -39.85 -11.12
N VAL A 166 -9.10 -39.44 -12.19
CA VAL A 166 -8.07 -38.38 -12.14
C VAL A 166 -8.70 -37.03 -11.79
N LEU A 167 -9.83 -36.70 -12.42
CA LEU A 167 -10.59 -35.48 -12.13
C LEU A 167 -11.08 -35.47 -10.67
N THR A 168 -11.45 -36.63 -10.14
CA THR A 168 -11.86 -36.80 -8.74
C THR A 168 -10.69 -36.55 -7.78
N LEU A 169 -9.52 -37.12 -8.05
CA LEU A 169 -8.31 -36.88 -7.24
C LEU A 169 -7.90 -35.41 -7.28
N PHE A 170 -7.94 -34.79 -8.46
CA PHE A 170 -7.67 -33.36 -8.61
C PHE A 170 -8.67 -32.50 -7.82
N ARG A 171 -9.96 -32.84 -7.87
CA ARG A 171 -11.00 -32.17 -7.06
C ARG A 171 -10.69 -32.25 -5.56
N LEU A 172 -10.36 -33.44 -5.05
CA LEU A 172 -10.00 -33.63 -3.64
C LEU A 172 -8.77 -32.82 -3.23
N TYR A 173 -7.76 -32.76 -4.10
CA TYR A 173 -6.58 -31.92 -3.89
C TYR A 173 -6.94 -30.43 -3.80
N CYS A 174 -7.81 -29.93 -4.69
CA CYS A 174 -8.31 -28.56 -4.63
C CYS A 174 -9.10 -28.27 -3.34
N ILE A 175 -9.98 -29.19 -2.91
CA ILE A 175 -10.71 -29.06 -1.63
C ILE A 175 -9.72 -28.92 -0.48
N TYR A 176 -8.75 -29.83 -0.38
CA TYR A 176 -7.74 -29.82 0.67
C TYR A 176 -6.92 -28.52 0.69
N LYS A 177 -6.43 -28.06 -0.47
CA LYS A 177 -5.68 -26.81 -0.59
C LYS A 177 -6.53 -25.59 -0.21
N GLY A 178 -7.79 -25.55 -0.64
CA GLY A 178 -8.73 -24.47 -0.34
C GLY A 178 -9.06 -24.37 1.15
N MET A 179 -9.44 -25.50 1.75
CA MET A 179 -9.73 -25.59 3.19
C MET A 179 -8.53 -25.20 4.04
N SER A 180 -7.34 -25.71 3.71
CA SER A 180 -6.11 -25.39 4.44
C SER A 180 -5.79 -23.89 4.38
N SER A 181 -6.04 -23.25 3.23
CA SER A 181 -5.88 -21.80 3.10
C SER A 181 -6.90 -21.02 3.92
N ALA A 182 -8.17 -21.44 3.91
CA ALA A 182 -9.24 -20.80 4.66
C ALA A 182 -9.01 -20.89 6.18
N LEU A 183 -8.63 -22.07 6.67
CA LEU A 183 -8.31 -22.28 8.09
C LEU A 183 -7.08 -21.47 8.53
N ALA A 184 -6.09 -21.33 7.65
CA ALA A 184 -4.92 -20.48 7.90
C ALA A 184 -5.20 -18.97 7.77
N GLY A 185 -6.42 -18.56 7.42
CA GLY A 185 -6.78 -17.16 7.23
C GLY A 185 -6.13 -16.50 6.00
N ARG A 186 -5.62 -17.29 5.05
CA ARG A 186 -4.98 -16.80 3.83
C ARG A 186 -5.94 -16.86 2.64
N ARG A 187 -5.86 -15.87 1.76
CA ARG A 187 -6.59 -15.86 0.48
C ARG A 187 -5.71 -16.43 -0.63
N GLU A 188 -5.30 -17.69 -0.51
CA GLU A 188 -4.59 -18.35 -1.60
C GLU A 188 -5.59 -18.78 -2.68
N PRO A 189 -5.33 -18.44 -3.95
CA PRO A 189 -6.10 -18.99 -5.05
C PRO A 189 -5.80 -20.46 -5.24
N LEU A 190 -6.82 -21.24 -5.59
CA LEU A 190 -6.66 -22.61 -6.04
C LEU A 190 -5.85 -22.67 -7.36
N PRO A 191 -5.05 -23.73 -7.56
CA PRO A 191 -4.32 -23.93 -8.81
C PRO A 191 -5.31 -23.95 -9.98
N TYR A 192 -5.00 -23.16 -11.02
CA TYR A 192 -5.81 -22.89 -12.23
C TYR A 192 -7.11 -22.09 -12.10
N ILE A 193 -7.68 -21.91 -10.90
CA ILE A 193 -8.89 -21.08 -10.70
C ILE A 193 -8.53 -19.63 -10.29
N GLY A 194 -7.28 -19.39 -9.91
CA GLY A 194 -6.76 -18.10 -9.42
C GLY A 194 -6.59 -16.94 -10.39
N ARG A 195 -6.83 -17.13 -11.69
CA ARG A 195 -6.50 -16.10 -12.70
C ARG A 195 -7.63 -15.10 -12.97
N PHE A 196 -8.83 -15.38 -12.45
CA PHE A 196 -9.92 -14.40 -12.44
C PHE A 196 -9.97 -13.75 -11.06
N GLY A 197 -9.07 -12.79 -10.87
CA GLY A 197 -9.27 -11.76 -9.86
C GLY A 197 -10.54 -10.99 -10.19
N MET A 198 -11.68 -11.47 -9.69
CA MET A 198 -12.90 -10.67 -9.62
C MET A 198 -12.88 -9.93 -8.30
N MET A 199 -12.54 -8.64 -8.43
CA MET A 199 -13.01 -7.46 -7.69
C MET A 199 -13.79 -7.71 -6.39
#